data_AF-A0A7G9LY94-F1
#
_entry.id   AF-A0A7G9LY94-F1
#
_cell.length_a   1.000
_cell.length_b   1.000
_cell.length_c   1.000
_cell.angle_alpha   90.00
_cell.angle_beta   90.00
_cell.angle_gamma   90.00
#
_symmetry.space_group_name_H-M   'P 1'
#
loop_
_entity.id
_entity.type
_entity.pdbx_description
1 polymer ?
#
loop_
_entity_poly.entity_id
_entity_poly.type
_entity_poly.pdbx_seq_one_letter_code
_entity_poly.pdbx_strand_id
1 'polypeptide(L)'
;MKRVAVKRVNKIKNKLEEIGLIPKWTIRNMVFVAILIAISVSFTVVAAQIIPIANIPSFKFAFIGLPVKITGFIFGPVIGVFVGIISDLLSLLFVPPAGYTPVYTLATAVNGLVAGIFGMYFMHFLRYAFSKKYKLARIAIKINMYADKYKIAKAKEDNKKATRIALKIIELNSKRIFVKDDQAQQKELKNIYFITGILFMLLAIAIIVSVILSDHPKVDEAIQKGIIKDKYSLLAIMTAGMMLFIVFITVARFKMNTDHFLVFVPIIVFSAFLELINVPILSYADLITLGDGDTSNMFVWITQHILTSPVKIWFNVFVIYYSYSIISRLITKGQNLSY
;
A
#
# COMPACT_ATOMS: atom_id res chain seq x y z
N MET A 1 -32.45 -16.27 21.56
CA MET A 1 -31.48 -16.46 20.45
C MET A 1 -31.39 -15.27 19.46
N LYS A 2 -32.50 -14.65 19.01
CA LYS A 2 -32.49 -13.47 18.10
C LYS A 2 -31.58 -12.31 18.58
N ARG A 3 -31.62 -11.94 19.86
CA ARG A 3 -30.79 -10.84 20.43
C ARG A 3 -29.27 -11.08 20.33
N VAL A 4 -28.81 -12.33 20.36
CA VAL A 4 -27.37 -12.67 20.29
C VAL A 4 -26.86 -12.61 18.85
N ALA A 5 -27.67 -13.02 17.88
CA ALA A 5 -27.36 -12.91 16.46
C ALA A 5 -27.31 -11.45 16.00
N VAL A 6 -28.27 -10.62 16.43
CA VAL A 6 -28.30 -9.18 16.11
C VAL A 6 -27.11 -8.44 16.73
N LYS A 7 -26.74 -8.74 17.99
CA LYS A 7 -25.52 -8.18 18.60
C LYS A 7 -24.24 -8.57 17.84
N ARG A 8 -24.16 -9.79 17.29
CA ARG A 8 -23.00 -10.22 16.49
C ARG A 8 -22.93 -9.53 15.13
N VAL A 9 -24.07 -9.30 14.47
CA VAL A 9 -24.13 -8.60 13.19
C VAL A 9 -23.74 -7.11 13.35
N ASN A 10 -24.25 -6.42 14.37
CA ASN A 10 -23.84 -5.05 14.67
C ASN A 10 -22.35 -4.94 15.05
N LYS A 11 -21.81 -5.94 15.78
CA LYS A 11 -20.37 -5.99 16.06
C LYS A 11 -19.51 -6.18 14.81
N ILE A 12 -20.02 -6.84 13.77
CA ILE A 12 -19.34 -6.99 12.49
C ILE A 12 -19.47 -5.70 11.66
N LYS A 13 -20.64 -5.05 11.66
CA LYS A 13 -20.88 -3.77 10.98
C LYS A 13 -19.99 -2.64 11.54
N ASN A 14 -19.92 -2.49 12.86
CA ASN A 14 -19.02 -1.51 13.48
C ASN A 14 -17.54 -1.79 13.17
N LYS A 15 -17.17 -3.07 13.03
CA LYS A 15 -15.81 -3.45 12.65
C LYS A 15 -15.51 -3.19 11.17
N LEU A 16 -16.52 -3.18 10.29
CA LEU A 16 -16.39 -2.79 8.89
C LEU A 16 -16.23 -1.26 8.74
N GLU A 17 -16.93 -0.47 9.56
CA GLU A 17 -16.73 0.99 9.64
C GLU A 17 -15.32 1.34 10.17
N GLU A 18 -14.78 0.55 11.11
CA GLU A 18 -13.39 0.69 11.61
C GLU A 18 -12.30 0.32 10.58
N ILE A 19 -12.63 -0.40 9.50
CA ILE A 19 -11.68 -0.86 8.48
C ILE A 19 -11.46 0.18 7.36
N GLY A 20 -12.35 1.17 7.25
CA GLY A 20 -12.52 1.90 5.99
C GLY A 20 -11.65 3.12 5.76
N LEU A 21 -11.59 4.09 6.69
CA LEU A 21 -11.02 5.41 6.35
C LEU A 21 -10.30 6.13 7.49
N ILE A 22 -10.61 5.81 8.75
CA ILE A 22 -10.04 6.53 9.92
C ILE A 22 -9.77 5.51 11.02
N PRO A 23 -8.51 5.08 11.26
CA PRO A 23 -8.20 4.29 12.44
C PRO A 23 -8.51 5.11 13.70
N LYS A 24 -8.97 4.45 14.77
CA LYS A 24 -9.23 5.12 16.05
C LYS A 24 -7.99 5.88 16.50
N TRP A 25 -8.13 7.21 16.60
CA TRP A 25 -7.05 8.12 16.94
C TRP A 25 -6.83 8.08 18.46
N THR A 26 -5.98 7.15 18.89
CA THR A 26 -5.55 7.07 20.30
C THR A 26 -4.42 8.05 20.54
N ILE A 27 -4.28 8.56 21.77
CA ILE A 27 -3.18 9.44 22.17
C ILE A 27 -1.83 8.81 21.79
N ARG A 28 -1.70 7.49 21.97
CA ARG A 28 -0.52 6.73 21.55
C ARG A 28 -0.22 6.86 20.06
N ASN A 29 -1.23 6.74 19.20
CA ASN A 29 -1.06 6.88 17.76
C ASN A 29 -0.63 8.32 17.40
N MET A 30 -1.18 9.34 18.07
CA MET A 30 -0.77 10.74 17.87
C MET A 30 0.71 10.95 18.22
N VAL A 31 1.16 10.39 19.35
CA VAL A 31 2.57 10.48 19.77
C VAL A 31 3.49 9.82 18.75
N PHE A 32 3.15 8.63 18.24
CA PHE A 32 3.96 7.99 17.19
C PHE A 32 3.97 8.80 15.89
N VAL A 33 2.85 9.39 15.50
CA VAL A 33 2.78 10.28 14.32
C VAL A 33 3.70 11.50 14.52
N ALA A 34 3.67 12.13 15.69
CA ALA A 34 4.57 13.26 16.01
C ALA A 34 6.05 12.85 15.97
N ILE A 35 6.39 11.67 16.52
CA ILE A 35 7.75 11.12 16.43
C ILE A 35 8.16 10.88 14.98
N LEU A 36 7.27 10.36 14.14
CA LEU A 36 7.56 10.12 12.72
C LEU A 36 7.74 11.41 11.92
N ILE A 37 6.96 12.46 12.23
CA ILE A 37 7.19 13.81 11.69
C ILE A 37 8.57 14.30 12.09
N ALA A 38 8.92 14.23 13.38
CA ALA A 38 10.22 14.68 13.88
C ALA A 38 11.37 13.91 13.21
N ILE A 39 11.26 12.59 13.08
CA ILE A 39 12.23 11.74 12.37
C ILE A 39 12.34 12.16 10.90
N SER A 40 11.22 12.43 10.23
CA SER A 40 11.20 12.89 8.84
C SER A 40 11.96 14.19 8.64
N VAL A 41 11.69 15.19 9.51
CA VAL A 41 12.37 16.49 9.45
C VAL A 41 13.85 16.33 9.78
N SER A 42 14.20 15.61 10.84
CA SER A 42 15.61 15.38 11.23
C SER A 42 16.42 14.65 10.16
N PHE A 43 15.86 13.62 9.52
CA PHE A 43 16.54 12.95 8.41
C PHE A 43 16.85 13.91 7.26
N THR A 44 15.95 14.84 7.00
CA THR A 44 16.10 15.83 5.92
C THR A 44 17.21 16.82 6.24
N VAL A 45 17.23 17.34 7.46
CA VAL A 45 18.27 18.26 7.93
C VAL A 45 19.65 17.61 7.86
N VAL A 46 19.77 16.39 8.38
CA VAL A 46 21.05 15.66 8.39
C VAL A 46 21.48 15.30 6.97
N ALA A 47 20.57 14.83 6.12
CA ALA A 47 20.89 14.47 4.73
C ALA A 47 21.39 15.69 3.93
N ALA A 48 20.75 16.85 4.11
CA ALA A 48 21.14 18.10 3.46
C ALA A 48 22.53 18.59 3.89
N GLN A 49 22.94 18.32 5.13
CA GLN A 49 24.27 18.71 5.64
C GLN A 49 25.38 17.76 5.18
N ILE A 50 25.11 16.45 5.10
CA ILE A 50 26.13 15.45 4.76
C ILE A 50 26.35 15.36 3.25
N ILE A 51 25.28 15.52 2.46
CA ILE A 51 25.31 15.33 1.01
C ILE A 51 25.01 16.69 0.36
N PRO A 52 26.01 17.41 -0.19
CA PRO A 52 25.79 18.69 -0.85
C PRO A 52 24.77 18.61 -2.01
N ILE A 53 24.67 17.43 -2.64
CA ILE A 53 23.72 17.08 -3.71
C ILE A 53 22.29 16.86 -3.18
N ALA A 54 22.08 16.66 -1.88
CA ALA A 54 20.74 16.50 -1.30
C ALA A 54 19.93 17.80 -1.27
N ASN A 55 20.53 18.95 -1.60
CA ASN A 55 19.80 20.18 -1.92
C ASN A 55 19.12 20.12 -3.30
N ILE A 56 19.44 19.14 -4.14
CA ILE A 56 18.67 18.85 -5.35
C ILE A 56 17.31 18.27 -4.93
N PRO A 57 16.18 18.89 -5.36
CA PRO A 57 14.84 18.51 -4.95
C PRO A 57 14.58 16.99 -5.05
N SER A 58 14.92 16.36 -6.17
CA SER A 58 14.65 14.94 -6.43
C SER A 58 15.30 13.98 -5.40
N PHE A 59 16.48 14.31 -4.87
CA PHE A 59 17.15 13.54 -3.81
C PHE A 59 16.56 13.84 -2.42
N LYS A 60 16.24 15.11 -2.13
CA LYS A 60 15.52 15.51 -0.90
C LYS A 60 14.22 14.74 -0.72
N PHE A 61 13.43 14.55 -1.80
CA PHE A 61 12.18 13.76 -1.76
C PHE A 61 12.39 12.28 -1.47
N ALA A 62 13.52 11.71 -1.90
CA ALA A 62 13.82 10.32 -1.61
C ALA A 62 13.99 10.07 -0.11
N PHE A 63 14.58 11.02 0.63
CA PHE A 63 14.80 10.91 2.07
C PHE A 63 13.61 11.34 2.93
N ILE A 64 12.98 12.50 2.65
CA ILE A 64 11.75 12.95 3.35
C ILE A 64 10.64 11.91 3.19
N GLY A 65 10.51 11.37 1.97
CA GLY A 65 9.41 10.50 1.62
C GLY A 65 9.39 9.19 2.42
N LEU A 66 10.49 8.74 3.01
CA LEU A 66 10.56 7.44 3.67
C LEU A 66 9.71 7.36 4.95
N PRO A 67 9.91 8.21 5.98
CA PRO A 67 9.03 8.22 7.16
C PRO A 67 7.57 8.55 6.82
N VAL A 68 7.33 9.42 5.84
CA VAL A 68 5.99 9.76 5.36
C VAL A 68 5.29 8.53 4.77
N LYS A 69 5.95 7.76 3.89
CA LYS A 69 5.44 6.51 3.32
C LYS A 69 5.14 5.48 4.41
N ILE A 70 6.03 5.32 5.39
CA ILE A 70 5.82 4.39 6.52
C ILE A 70 4.60 4.81 7.35
N THR A 71 4.48 6.10 7.63
CA THR A 71 3.33 6.65 8.38
C THR A 71 2.03 6.38 7.63
N GLY A 72 1.97 6.69 6.34
CA GLY A 72 0.83 6.36 5.50
C GLY A 72 0.52 4.87 5.52
N PHE A 73 1.53 4.02 5.31
CA PHE A 73 1.37 2.56 5.27
C PHE A 73 0.82 1.97 6.58
N ILE A 74 1.23 2.51 7.73
CA ILE A 74 0.82 2.02 9.06
C ILE A 74 -0.53 2.62 9.49
N PHE A 75 -0.66 3.95 9.37
CA PHE A 75 -1.77 4.72 9.95
C PHE A 75 -2.84 5.10 8.92
N GLY A 76 -2.66 4.76 7.65
CA GLY A 76 -3.64 4.97 6.59
C GLY A 76 -3.45 6.27 5.81
N PRO A 77 -4.24 6.46 4.74
CA PRO A 77 -4.03 7.48 3.72
C PRO A 77 -4.16 8.91 4.24
N VAL A 78 -5.19 9.19 5.05
CA VAL A 78 -5.46 10.54 5.57
C VAL A 78 -4.32 11.03 6.47
N ILE A 79 -3.83 10.16 7.35
CA ILE A 79 -2.70 10.46 8.24
C ILE A 79 -1.42 10.60 7.41
N GLY A 80 -1.23 9.74 6.39
CA GLY A 80 -0.12 9.87 5.46
C GLY A 80 -0.06 11.24 4.75
N VAL A 81 -1.20 11.73 4.24
CA VAL A 81 -1.31 13.05 3.61
C VAL A 81 -0.95 14.15 4.61
N PHE A 82 -1.56 14.12 5.79
CA PHE A 82 -1.30 15.12 6.84
C PHE A 82 0.19 15.17 7.22
N VAL A 83 0.80 14.01 7.45
CA VAL A 83 2.22 13.92 7.79
C VAL A 83 3.10 14.38 6.63
N GLY A 84 2.75 14.06 5.38
CA GLY A 84 3.48 14.54 4.20
C GLY A 84 3.53 16.05 4.10
N ILE A 85 2.38 16.71 4.30
CA ILE A 85 2.27 18.18 4.27
C ILE A 85 3.07 18.79 5.42
N ILE A 86 2.84 18.34 6.64
CA ILE A 86 3.48 18.93 7.83
C ILE A 86 4.99 18.70 7.83
N SER A 87 5.46 17.49 7.50
CA SER A 87 6.89 17.20 7.45
C SER A 87 7.60 18.04 6.38
N ASP A 88 6.98 18.24 5.22
CA ASP A 88 7.57 19.09 4.18
C ASP A 88 7.64 20.55 4.64
N LEU A 89 6.53 21.13 5.09
CA LEU A 89 6.48 22.51 5.60
C LEU A 89 7.48 22.77 6.73
N LEU A 90 7.58 21.87 7.70
CA LEU A 90 8.56 21.99 8.78
C LEU A 90 9.99 21.86 8.26
N SER A 91 10.24 20.96 7.31
CA SER A 91 11.58 20.81 6.74
C SER A 91 12.04 22.05 5.96
N LEU A 92 11.11 22.80 5.35
CA LEU A 92 11.41 24.05 4.65
C LEU A 92 11.92 25.14 5.60
N LEU A 93 11.50 25.12 6.87
CA LEU A 93 11.97 26.08 7.88
C LEU A 93 13.44 25.87 8.25
N PHE A 94 13.91 24.61 8.24
CA PHE A 94 15.29 24.27 8.60
C PHE A 94 16.22 24.17 7.39
N VAL A 95 15.71 23.67 6.26
CA VAL A 95 16.45 23.50 5.01
C VAL A 95 15.65 24.13 3.87
N PRO A 96 15.76 25.46 3.69
CA PRO A 96 15.17 26.16 2.56
C PRO A 96 15.76 25.60 1.25
N PRO A 97 14.95 25.07 0.33
CA PRO A 97 15.45 24.62 -0.96
C PRO A 97 15.85 25.81 -1.82
N ALA A 98 16.71 25.58 -2.82
CA ALA A 98 17.11 26.63 -3.78
C ALA A 98 15.90 27.24 -4.54
N GLY A 99 14.82 26.48 -4.68
CA GLY A 99 13.50 26.96 -5.12
C GLY A 99 12.38 26.15 -4.47
N TYR A 100 11.27 26.82 -4.14
CA TYR A 100 10.07 26.17 -3.57
C TYR A 100 8.88 26.35 -4.50
N THR A 101 8.12 25.27 -4.68
CA THR A 101 6.80 25.28 -5.30
C THR A 101 5.86 24.42 -4.45
N PRO A 102 4.58 24.80 -4.27
CA PRO A 102 3.58 23.96 -3.58
C PRO A 102 3.43 22.55 -4.19
N VAL A 103 3.85 22.35 -5.44
CA VAL A 103 3.86 21.04 -6.11
C VAL A 103 4.75 20.03 -5.37
N TYR A 104 5.82 20.49 -4.72
CA TYR A 104 6.68 19.64 -3.90
C TYR A 104 5.99 19.13 -2.63
N THR A 105 5.25 20.01 -1.95
CA THR A 105 4.42 19.63 -0.80
C THR A 105 3.29 18.69 -1.23
N LEU A 106 2.76 18.86 -2.45
CA LEU A 106 1.82 17.90 -3.02
C LEU A 106 2.47 16.53 -3.26
N ALA A 107 3.70 16.48 -3.77
CA ALA A 107 4.42 15.22 -3.99
C ALA A 107 4.65 14.46 -2.66
N THR A 108 4.97 15.15 -1.56
CA THR A 108 5.11 14.52 -0.24
C THR A 108 3.76 14.07 0.33
N ALA A 109 2.70 14.84 0.13
CA ALA A 109 1.34 14.42 0.50
C ALA A 109 0.92 13.14 -0.25
N VAL A 110 1.19 13.07 -1.55
CA VAL A 110 0.90 11.91 -2.40
C VAL A 110 1.70 10.69 -1.97
N ASN A 111 2.95 10.86 -1.52
CA ASN A 111 3.74 9.75 -0.96
C ASN A 111 3.02 9.05 0.20
N GLY A 112 2.48 9.84 1.14
CA GLY A 112 1.74 9.30 2.28
C GLY A 112 0.38 8.72 1.87
N LEU A 113 -0.30 9.36 0.92
CA LEU A 113 -1.58 8.90 0.37
C LEU A 113 -1.47 7.52 -0.26
N VAL A 114 -0.56 7.35 -1.22
CA VAL A 114 -0.40 6.12 -1.99
C VAL A 114 0.01 4.97 -1.07
N ALA A 115 1.02 5.20 -0.21
CA ALA A 115 1.44 4.19 0.75
C ALA A 115 0.30 3.79 1.70
N GLY A 116 -0.55 4.74 2.12
CA GLY A 116 -1.71 4.46 2.97
C GLY A 116 -2.86 3.73 2.29
N ILE A 117 -3.15 4.01 1.01
CA ILE A 117 -4.15 3.26 0.23
C ILE A 117 -3.75 1.79 0.15
N PHE A 118 -2.51 1.51 -0.24
CA PHE A 118 -2.02 0.14 -0.34
C PHE A 118 -1.86 -0.53 1.03
N GLY A 119 -1.43 0.22 2.05
CA GLY A 119 -1.41 -0.26 3.44
C GLY A 119 -2.80 -0.67 3.93
N MET A 120 -3.81 0.15 3.67
CA MET A 120 -5.21 -0.17 3.96
C MET A 120 -5.70 -1.40 3.19
N TYR A 121 -5.47 -1.44 1.88
CA TYR A 121 -5.92 -2.55 1.04
C TYR A 121 -5.28 -3.89 1.45
N PHE A 122 -3.96 -3.94 1.58
CA PHE A 122 -3.28 -5.17 1.95
C PHE A 122 -3.45 -5.48 3.44
N MET A 123 -3.02 -4.58 4.33
CA MET A 123 -2.88 -4.88 5.76
C MET A 123 -4.21 -4.95 6.49
N HIS A 124 -5.25 -4.25 6.02
CA HIS A 124 -6.56 -4.26 6.65
C HIS A 124 -7.54 -5.10 5.85
N PHE A 125 -7.82 -4.71 4.61
CA PHE A 125 -8.87 -5.35 3.81
C PHE A 125 -8.55 -6.82 3.47
N LEU A 126 -7.41 -7.11 2.82
CA LEU A 126 -7.06 -8.49 2.45
C LEU A 126 -6.86 -9.36 3.69
N ARG A 127 -6.10 -8.92 4.69
CA ARG A 127 -5.93 -9.70 5.93
C ARG A 127 -7.26 -9.99 6.61
N TYR A 128 -8.19 -9.03 6.63
CA TYR A 128 -9.51 -9.22 7.23
C TYR A 128 -10.40 -10.16 6.40
N ALA A 129 -10.53 -9.91 5.09
CA ALA A 129 -11.36 -10.69 4.17
C ALA A 129 -10.93 -12.16 4.13
N PHE A 130 -9.61 -12.39 4.23
CA PHE A 130 -9.01 -13.71 4.32
C PHE A 130 -8.56 -14.02 5.76
N SER A 131 -9.23 -13.48 6.79
CA SER A 131 -8.99 -13.88 8.18
C SER A 131 -9.84 -15.09 8.58
N LYS A 132 -9.28 -15.92 9.47
CA LYS A 132 -9.99 -17.01 10.14
C LYS A 132 -11.29 -16.53 10.81
N LYS A 133 -11.22 -15.39 11.51
CA LYS A 133 -12.37 -14.79 12.23
C LYS A 133 -13.52 -14.47 11.26
N TYR A 134 -13.23 -13.85 10.12
CA TYR A 134 -14.24 -13.52 9.12
C TYR A 134 -14.87 -14.76 8.49
N LYS A 135 -14.06 -15.74 8.07
CA LYS A 135 -14.55 -17.01 7.51
C LYS A 135 -15.45 -17.77 8.48
N LEU A 136 -15.03 -17.88 9.74
CA LEU A 136 -15.83 -18.53 10.79
C LEU A 136 -17.14 -17.78 11.05
N ALA A 137 -17.11 -16.45 11.08
CA ALA A 137 -18.33 -15.63 11.23
C ALA A 137 -19.29 -15.84 10.06
N ARG A 138 -18.78 -15.84 8.82
CA ARG A 138 -19.58 -16.09 7.61
C ARG A 138 -20.23 -17.47 7.62
N ILE A 139 -19.49 -18.51 8.00
CA ILE A 139 -20.02 -19.88 8.14
C ILE A 139 -21.08 -19.94 9.23
N ALA A 140 -20.85 -19.33 10.39
CA ALA A 140 -21.82 -19.29 11.48
C ALA A 140 -23.13 -18.59 11.09
N ILE A 141 -23.05 -17.49 10.34
CA ILE A 141 -24.23 -16.79 9.80
C ILE A 141 -25.02 -17.71 8.86
N LYS A 142 -24.34 -18.42 7.95
CA LYS A 142 -25.00 -19.39 7.05
C LYS A 142 -25.67 -20.53 7.83
N ILE A 143 -24.99 -21.09 8.83
CA ILE A 143 -25.55 -22.15 9.68
C ILE A 143 -26.84 -21.67 10.37
N ASN A 144 -26.83 -20.47 10.96
CA ASN A 144 -28.02 -19.91 11.61
C ASN A 144 -29.17 -19.72 10.60
N MET A 145 -28.88 -19.20 9.41
CA MET A 145 -29.89 -19.02 8.36
C MET A 145 -30.50 -20.36 7.92
N TYR A 146 -29.70 -21.41 7.75
CA TYR A 146 -30.21 -22.74 7.42
C TYR A 146 -30.95 -23.39 8.59
N ALA A 147 -30.53 -23.14 9.83
CA ALA A 147 -31.24 -23.61 11.02
C ALA A 147 -32.67 -23.03 11.11
N ASP A 148 -32.86 -21.76 10.75
CA ASP A 148 -34.19 -21.16 10.68
C ASP A 148 -35.03 -21.77 9.54
N LYS A 149 -34.42 -21.99 8.35
CA LYS A 149 -35.10 -22.69 7.24
C LYS A 149 -35.48 -24.13 7.59
N TYR A 150 -34.64 -24.83 8.35
CA TYR A 150 -34.90 -26.18 8.82
C TYR A 150 -36.12 -26.23 9.74
N LYS A 151 -36.22 -25.30 10.70
CA LYS A 151 -37.38 -25.20 11.60
C LYS A 151 -38.68 -24.97 10.82
N ILE A 152 -38.65 -24.10 9.81
CA ILE A 152 -39.81 -23.83 8.95
C ILE A 152 -40.19 -25.08 8.14
N ALA A 153 -39.23 -25.79 7.56
CA ALA A 153 -39.50 -27.01 6.79
C ALA A 153 -40.09 -28.12 7.65
N LYS A 154 -39.56 -28.29 8.88
CA LYS A 154 -40.07 -29.27 9.85
C LYS A 154 -41.48 -28.91 10.33
N ALA A 155 -41.78 -27.63 10.53
CA ALA A 155 -43.12 -27.16 10.90
C ALA A 155 -44.16 -27.35 9.78
N LYS A 156 -43.72 -27.48 8.52
CA LYS A 156 -44.57 -27.79 7.36
C LYS A 156 -44.63 -29.29 7.04
N GLU A 157 -44.07 -30.14 7.91
CA GLU A 157 -43.95 -31.60 7.72
C GLU A 157 -43.27 -32.06 6.42
N ASP A 158 -42.51 -31.15 5.78
CA ASP A 158 -41.74 -31.45 4.57
C ASP A 158 -40.42 -32.13 4.94
N ASN A 159 -40.49 -33.43 5.22
CA ASN A 159 -39.37 -34.25 5.68
C ASN A 159 -38.22 -34.31 4.67
N LYS A 160 -38.52 -34.35 3.36
CA LYS A 160 -37.47 -34.36 2.31
C LYS A 160 -36.66 -33.06 2.34
N LYS A 161 -37.33 -31.91 2.44
CA LYS A 161 -36.66 -30.60 2.48
C LYS A 161 -35.94 -30.37 3.80
N ALA A 162 -36.50 -30.82 4.93
CA ALA A 162 -35.86 -30.76 6.22
C ALA A 162 -34.53 -31.55 6.23
N THR A 163 -34.52 -32.77 5.70
CA THR A 163 -33.31 -33.60 5.58
C THR A 163 -32.26 -32.94 4.68
N ARG A 164 -32.66 -32.40 3.52
CA ARG A 164 -31.73 -31.67 2.63
C ARG A 164 -31.07 -30.47 3.32
N ILE A 165 -31.84 -29.71 4.12
CA ILE A 165 -31.31 -28.57 4.87
C ILE A 165 -30.38 -29.04 6.00
N ALA A 166 -30.74 -30.12 6.72
CA ALA A 166 -29.90 -30.69 7.77
C ALA A 166 -28.53 -31.14 7.23
N LEU A 167 -28.50 -31.83 6.08
CA LEU A 167 -27.25 -32.20 5.40
C LEU A 167 -26.40 -30.96 5.06
N LYS A 168 -27.04 -29.86 4.61
CA LYS A 168 -26.32 -28.61 4.34
C LYS A 168 -25.73 -27.97 5.59
N ILE A 169 -26.41 -28.07 6.74
CA ILE A 169 -25.89 -27.62 8.03
C ILE A 169 -24.67 -28.45 8.43
N ILE A 170 -24.73 -29.78 8.27
CA ILE A 170 -23.61 -30.69 8.56
C ILE A 170 -22.40 -30.35 7.67
N GLU A 171 -22.60 -30.16 6.37
CA GLU A 171 -21.54 -29.76 5.43
C GLU A 171 -20.90 -28.41 5.81
N LEU A 172 -21.69 -27.44 6.26
CA LEU A 172 -21.15 -26.16 6.72
C LEU A 172 -20.37 -26.30 8.03
N ASN A 173 -20.80 -27.21 8.91
CA ASN A 173 -20.12 -27.45 10.19
C ASN A 173 -18.80 -28.22 9.99
N SER A 174 -18.74 -29.17 9.05
CA SER A 174 -17.48 -29.82 8.67
C SER A 174 -16.50 -28.81 8.07
N LYS A 175 -16.95 -27.95 7.15
CA LYS A 175 -16.14 -26.84 6.62
C LYS A 175 -15.60 -25.91 7.71
N ARG A 176 -16.35 -25.68 8.78
CA ARG A 176 -15.91 -24.87 9.94
C ARG A 176 -14.69 -25.48 10.65
N ILE A 177 -14.57 -26.81 10.66
CA ILE A 177 -13.46 -27.53 11.28
C ILE A 177 -12.17 -27.34 10.47
N PHE A 178 -12.24 -27.45 9.13
CA PHE A 178 -11.09 -27.19 8.25
C PHE A 178 -10.54 -25.76 8.37
N VAL A 179 -11.42 -24.78 8.58
CA VAL A 179 -11.02 -23.37 8.80
C VAL A 179 -10.30 -23.17 10.15
N LYS A 180 -10.30 -24.15 11.05
CA LYS A 180 -9.54 -24.07 12.30
C LYS A 180 -8.04 -24.30 12.12
N ASP A 181 -7.60 -24.88 11.01
CA ASP A 181 -6.18 -25.08 10.71
C ASP A 181 -5.48 -23.75 10.38
N ASP A 182 -4.55 -23.33 11.24
CA ASP A 182 -3.83 -22.08 11.09
C ASP A 182 -2.76 -22.14 9.99
N GLN A 183 -2.20 -23.30 9.69
CA GLN A 183 -1.16 -23.46 8.65
C GLN A 183 -1.76 -23.31 7.24
N ALA A 184 -2.89 -23.98 6.98
CA ALA A 184 -3.60 -23.86 5.72
C ALA A 184 -4.05 -22.41 5.45
N GLN A 185 -4.49 -21.70 6.50
CA GLN A 185 -4.94 -20.31 6.40
C GLN A 185 -3.81 -19.34 6.08
N GLN A 186 -2.64 -19.50 6.72
CA GLN A 186 -1.47 -18.68 6.44
C GLN A 186 -0.98 -18.88 5.00
N LYS A 187 -1.01 -20.11 4.50
CA LYS A 187 -0.68 -20.43 3.10
C LYS A 187 -1.66 -19.78 2.13
N GLU A 188 -2.96 -19.79 2.42
CA GLU A 188 -3.97 -19.14 1.58
C GLU A 188 -3.75 -17.62 1.52
N LEU A 189 -3.54 -16.97 2.67
CA LEU A 189 -3.27 -15.53 2.72
C LEU A 189 -2.00 -15.17 1.94
N LYS A 190 -0.94 -15.97 2.08
CA LYS A 190 0.30 -15.81 1.30
C LYS A 190 0.04 -15.92 -0.20
N ASN A 191 -0.77 -16.88 -0.64
CA ASN A 191 -1.14 -17.03 -2.06
C ASN A 191 -1.96 -15.85 -2.58
N ILE A 192 -2.89 -15.33 -1.78
CA ILE A 192 -3.67 -14.13 -2.16
C ILE A 192 -2.75 -12.92 -2.33
N TYR A 193 -1.81 -12.70 -1.42
CA TYR A 193 -0.83 -11.63 -1.53
C TYR A 193 0.06 -11.79 -2.74
N PHE A 194 0.49 -13.02 -3.03
CA PHE A 194 1.26 -13.34 -4.23
C PHE A 194 0.51 -12.98 -5.52
N ILE A 195 -0.73 -13.46 -5.67
CA ILE A 195 -1.55 -13.22 -6.87
C ILE A 195 -1.86 -11.72 -7.01
N THR A 196 -2.31 -11.08 -5.94
CA THR A 196 -2.63 -9.64 -5.96
C THR A 196 -1.40 -8.79 -6.23
N GLY A 197 -0.25 -9.14 -5.64
CA GLY A 197 1.03 -8.50 -5.91
C GLY A 197 1.42 -8.56 -7.38
N ILE A 198 1.38 -9.75 -8.00
CA ILE A 198 1.64 -9.91 -9.43
C ILE A 198 0.66 -9.09 -10.27
N LEU A 199 -0.64 -9.13 -9.96
CA LEU A 199 -1.65 -8.41 -10.72
C LEU A 199 -1.40 -6.89 -10.70
N PHE A 200 -1.03 -6.33 -9.55
CA PHE A 200 -0.65 -4.92 -9.47
C PHE A 200 0.63 -4.61 -10.23
N MET A 201 1.65 -5.48 -10.19
CA MET A 201 2.87 -5.27 -10.96
C MET A 201 2.61 -5.31 -12.48
N LEU A 202 1.76 -6.24 -12.93
CA LEU A 202 1.32 -6.29 -14.33
C LEU A 202 0.53 -5.05 -14.72
N LEU A 203 -0.33 -4.55 -13.83
CA LEU A 203 -1.04 -3.28 -14.04
C LEU A 203 -0.06 -2.11 -14.16
N ALA A 204 0.97 -2.03 -13.32
CA ALA A 204 1.99 -0.99 -13.42
C ALA A 204 2.75 -1.06 -14.75
N ILE A 205 3.13 -2.26 -15.20
CA ILE A 205 3.74 -2.48 -16.51
C ILE A 205 2.79 -2.04 -17.63
N ALA A 206 1.52 -2.42 -17.55
CA ALA A 206 0.52 -2.05 -18.55
C ALA A 206 0.34 -0.53 -18.65
N ILE A 207 0.36 0.19 -17.52
CA ILE A 207 0.31 1.66 -17.54
C ILE A 207 1.56 2.25 -18.19
N ILE A 208 2.76 1.76 -17.86
CA ILE A 208 4.02 2.20 -18.48
C ILE A 208 3.97 1.97 -20.01
N VAL A 209 3.59 0.76 -20.43
CA VAL A 209 3.46 0.39 -21.84
C VAL A 209 2.45 1.31 -22.53
N SER A 210 1.28 1.52 -21.93
CA SER A 210 0.23 2.37 -22.49
C SER A 210 0.66 3.83 -22.63
N VAL A 211 1.42 4.36 -21.68
CA VAL A 211 1.90 5.74 -21.74
C VAL A 211 2.95 5.89 -22.82
N ILE A 212 3.95 5.00 -22.85
CA ILE A 212 5.06 5.09 -23.81
C ILE A 212 4.56 4.81 -25.23
N LEU A 213 3.84 3.70 -25.45
CA LEU A 213 3.36 3.31 -26.78
C LEU A 213 2.16 4.10 -27.29
N SER A 214 1.67 5.10 -26.55
CA SER A 214 0.61 5.96 -27.08
C SER A 214 1.09 6.72 -28.32
N ASP A 215 0.26 6.76 -29.37
CA ASP A 215 0.54 7.48 -30.63
C ASP A 215 0.24 8.98 -30.49
N HIS A 216 0.59 9.57 -29.34
CA HIS A 216 0.41 10.98 -29.10
C HIS A 216 1.64 11.76 -29.58
N PRO A 217 1.50 12.76 -30.46
CA PRO A 217 2.65 13.52 -31.01
C PRO A 217 3.53 14.14 -29.92
N LYS A 218 2.92 14.56 -28.81
CA LYS A 218 3.63 15.10 -27.64
C LYS A 218 4.51 14.07 -26.95
N VAL A 219 4.15 12.78 -26.99
CA VAL A 219 4.92 11.68 -26.38
C VAL A 219 6.10 11.30 -27.29
N ASP A 220 5.92 11.32 -28.61
CA ASP A 220 7.03 11.03 -29.52
C ASP A 220 8.05 12.19 -29.57
N GLU A 221 7.59 13.45 -29.60
CA GLU A 221 8.46 14.62 -29.48
C GLU A 221 9.22 14.63 -28.14
N ALA A 222 8.53 14.24 -27.07
CA ALA A 222 9.09 14.08 -25.74
C ALA A 222 10.24 13.06 -25.67
N ILE A 223 10.02 11.87 -26.25
CA ILE A 223 11.01 10.79 -26.26
C ILE A 223 12.25 11.22 -27.08
N GLN A 224 12.06 11.92 -28.20
CA GLN A 224 13.16 12.40 -29.02
C GLN A 224 14.04 13.47 -28.33
N LYS A 225 13.45 14.29 -27.46
CA LYS A 225 14.17 15.26 -26.62
C LYS A 225 14.84 14.63 -25.39
N GLY A 226 14.42 13.41 -25.01
CA GLY A 226 14.97 12.68 -23.87
C GLY A 226 16.38 12.15 -24.08
N ILE A 227 16.98 11.65 -22.99
CA ILE A 227 18.31 10.99 -23.00
C ILE A 227 18.30 9.75 -23.90
N ILE A 228 17.20 8.99 -23.86
CA ILE A 228 17.00 7.79 -24.66
C ILE A 228 15.99 8.13 -25.76
N LYS A 229 16.50 8.30 -26.97
CA LYS A 229 15.71 8.72 -28.13
C LYS A 229 14.89 7.57 -28.74
N ASP A 230 15.24 6.32 -28.42
CA ASP A 230 14.52 5.14 -28.89
C ASP A 230 13.43 4.71 -27.90
N LYS A 231 12.19 4.75 -28.37
CA LYS A 231 10.96 4.43 -27.64
C LYS A 231 10.97 3.00 -27.09
N TYR A 232 11.49 2.05 -27.86
CA TYR A 232 11.52 0.64 -27.47
C TYR A 232 12.60 0.36 -26.42
N SER A 233 13.77 1.00 -26.54
CA SER A 233 14.83 0.93 -25.53
C SER A 233 14.38 1.55 -24.20
N LEU A 234 13.71 2.70 -24.23
CA LEU A 234 13.15 3.32 -23.03
C LEU A 234 12.12 2.41 -22.36
N LEU A 235 11.20 1.83 -23.15
CA LEU A 235 10.22 0.87 -22.67
C LEU A 235 10.87 -0.36 -22.05
N ALA A 236 11.91 -0.92 -22.69
CA ALA A 236 12.62 -2.08 -22.18
C ALA A 236 13.26 -1.81 -20.81
N ILE A 237 13.89 -0.65 -20.63
CA ILE A 237 14.53 -0.27 -19.35
C ILE A 237 13.47 -0.11 -18.25
N MET A 238 12.36 0.58 -18.54
CA MET A 238 11.30 0.81 -17.56
C MET A 238 10.59 -0.49 -17.15
N THR A 239 10.31 -1.36 -18.11
CA THR A 239 9.63 -2.62 -17.83
C THR A 239 10.56 -3.65 -17.19
N ALA A 240 11.86 -3.64 -17.48
CA ALA A 240 12.84 -4.53 -16.86
C ALA A 240 12.87 -4.41 -15.32
N GLY A 241 12.83 -3.19 -14.78
CA GLY A 241 12.77 -2.95 -13.34
C GLY A 241 11.52 -3.56 -12.69
N MET A 242 10.37 -3.40 -13.33
CA MET A 242 9.09 -3.95 -12.86
C MET A 242 9.03 -5.48 -12.98
N MET A 243 9.60 -6.03 -14.06
CA MET A 243 9.73 -7.49 -14.25
C MET A 243 10.61 -8.12 -13.18
N LEU A 244 11.67 -7.44 -12.75
CA LEU A 244 12.54 -7.91 -11.67
C LEU A 244 11.77 -8.03 -10.34
N PHE A 245 10.83 -7.11 -10.07
CA PHE A 245 9.93 -7.24 -8.91
C PHE A 245 8.97 -8.43 -9.03
N ILE A 246 8.45 -8.76 -10.21
CA ILE A 246 7.62 -9.96 -10.42
C ILE A 246 8.43 -11.23 -10.12
N VAL A 247 9.65 -11.30 -10.65
CA VAL A 247 10.58 -12.41 -10.36
C VAL A 247 10.85 -12.48 -8.86
N PHE A 248 11.14 -11.34 -8.22
CA PHE A 248 11.40 -11.30 -6.79
C PHE A 248 10.19 -11.76 -5.96
N ILE A 249 8.98 -11.27 -6.24
CA ILE A 249 7.74 -11.70 -5.56
C ILE A 249 7.55 -13.22 -5.71
N THR A 250 7.86 -13.76 -6.89
CA THR A 250 7.78 -15.19 -7.19
C THR A 250 8.78 -16.01 -6.39
N VAL A 251 10.04 -15.59 -6.33
CA VAL A 251 11.07 -16.27 -5.52
C VAL A 251 10.77 -16.13 -4.03
N ALA A 252 10.39 -14.93 -3.57
CA ALA A 252 10.06 -14.63 -2.17
C ALA A 252 8.86 -15.47 -1.67
N ARG A 253 7.92 -15.82 -2.56
CA ARG A 253 6.80 -16.73 -2.23
C ARG A 253 7.30 -18.05 -1.67
N PHE A 254 8.41 -18.58 -2.18
CA PHE A 254 8.95 -19.88 -1.75
C PHE A 254 10.02 -19.74 -0.67
N LYS A 255 10.85 -18.69 -0.74
CA LYS A 255 12.04 -18.55 0.13
C LYS A 255 11.78 -17.76 1.43
N MET A 256 10.76 -16.91 1.47
CA MET A 256 10.52 -15.98 2.58
C MET A 256 9.42 -16.49 3.53
N ASN A 257 9.58 -16.24 4.84
CA ASN A 257 8.55 -16.54 5.84
C ASN A 257 7.26 -15.76 5.56
N THR A 258 6.10 -16.33 5.93
CA THR A 258 4.80 -15.74 5.63
C THR A 258 4.65 -14.33 6.19
N ASP A 259 5.02 -14.08 7.44
CA ASP A 259 4.86 -12.75 8.05
C ASP A 259 5.67 -11.67 7.32
N HIS A 260 6.91 -11.99 6.95
CA HIS A 260 7.76 -11.11 6.17
C HIS A 260 7.22 -10.90 4.76
N PHE A 261 6.77 -11.96 4.09
CA PHE A 261 6.19 -11.89 2.75
C PHE A 261 4.93 -10.99 2.71
N LEU A 262 4.06 -11.11 3.71
CA LEU A 262 2.83 -10.31 3.81
C LEU A 262 3.09 -8.82 4.13
N VAL A 263 4.33 -8.44 4.46
CA VAL A 263 4.74 -7.04 4.62
C VAL A 263 5.51 -6.57 3.39
N PHE A 264 6.37 -7.41 2.83
CA PHE A 264 7.24 -7.06 1.72
C PHE A 264 6.48 -6.82 0.41
N VAL A 265 5.49 -7.67 0.08
CA VAL A 265 4.71 -7.55 -1.17
C VAL A 265 3.96 -6.21 -1.26
N PRO A 266 3.20 -5.77 -0.23
CA PRO A 266 2.57 -4.45 -0.25
C PRO A 266 3.56 -3.31 -0.47
N ILE A 267 4.76 -3.41 0.14
CA ILE A 267 5.82 -2.40 0.02
C ILE A 267 6.35 -2.30 -1.41
N ILE A 268 6.60 -3.44 -2.06
CA ILE A 268 6.96 -3.47 -3.49
C ILE A 268 5.87 -2.79 -4.33
N VAL A 269 4.62 -3.23 -4.15
CA VAL A 269 3.50 -2.76 -4.97
C VAL A 269 3.32 -1.25 -4.84
N PHE A 270 3.22 -0.72 -3.61
CA PHE A 270 3.01 0.72 -3.49
C PHE A 270 4.23 1.52 -3.94
N SER A 271 5.47 1.00 -3.77
CA SER A 271 6.67 1.70 -4.21
C SER A 271 6.72 1.82 -5.75
N ALA A 272 6.28 0.79 -6.46
CA ALA A 272 6.16 0.82 -7.92
C ALA A 272 5.12 1.84 -8.40
N PHE A 273 3.92 1.85 -7.81
CA PHE A 273 2.86 2.80 -8.17
C PHE A 273 3.21 4.24 -7.77
N LEU A 274 3.84 4.41 -6.62
CA LEU A 274 4.26 5.72 -6.14
C LEU A 274 5.30 6.36 -7.06
N GLU A 275 6.24 5.58 -7.60
CA GLU A 275 7.21 6.13 -8.57
C GLU A 275 6.50 6.57 -9.86
N LEU A 276 5.58 5.75 -10.38
CA LEU A 276 4.78 6.09 -11.56
C LEU A 276 4.00 7.42 -11.40
N ILE A 277 3.46 7.66 -10.21
CA ILE A 277 2.71 8.88 -9.89
C ILE A 277 3.65 10.07 -9.64
N ASN A 278 4.79 9.84 -8.97
CA ASN A 278 5.70 10.92 -8.59
C ASN A 278 6.55 11.44 -9.75
N VAL A 279 6.94 10.59 -10.70
CA VAL A 279 7.75 11.01 -11.85
C VAL A 279 7.17 12.26 -12.55
N PRO A 280 5.88 12.31 -12.96
CA PRO A 280 5.33 13.49 -13.60
C PRO A 280 5.22 14.70 -12.65
N ILE A 281 4.86 14.47 -11.37
CA ILE A 281 4.72 15.55 -10.38
C ILE A 281 6.07 16.22 -10.11
N LEU A 282 7.11 15.42 -9.87
CA LEU A 282 8.46 15.91 -9.60
C LEU A 282 9.07 16.56 -10.83
N SER A 283 8.86 16.00 -12.02
CA SER A 283 9.35 16.60 -13.26
C SER A 283 8.71 17.97 -13.53
N TYR A 284 7.43 18.13 -13.22
CA TYR A 284 6.76 19.43 -13.31
C TYR A 284 7.29 20.44 -12.27
N ALA A 285 7.52 19.97 -11.04
CA ALA A 285 8.08 20.83 -10.00
C ALA A 285 9.51 21.29 -10.34
N ASP A 286 10.36 20.36 -10.78
CA ASP A 286 11.75 20.65 -11.16
C ASP A 286 11.82 21.58 -12.38
N LEU A 287 10.90 21.45 -13.34
CA LEU A 287 10.80 22.38 -14.47
C LEU A 287 10.55 23.82 -14.02
N ILE A 288 9.65 24.02 -13.05
CA ILE A 288 9.30 25.36 -12.55
C ILE A 288 10.45 25.98 -11.76
N THR A 289 11.19 25.18 -10.98
CA THR A 289 12.17 25.71 -10.03
C THR A 289 13.61 25.69 -10.53
N LEU A 290 13.99 24.72 -11.35
CA LEU A 290 15.37 24.54 -11.85
C LEU A 290 15.47 24.74 -13.36
N GLY A 291 14.37 24.56 -14.08
CA GLY A 291 14.30 24.75 -15.53
C GLY A 291 14.01 26.20 -15.92
N ASP A 292 13.70 26.37 -17.20
CA ASP A 292 13.27 27.59 -17.85
C ASP A 292 11.75 27.85 -17.73
N GLY A 293 11.03 26.95 -17.06
CA GLY A 293 9.57 26.99 -16.94
C GLY A 293 8.82 26.62 -18.23
N ASP A 294 9.54 26.28 -19.31
CA ASP A 294 8.91 25.88 -20.57
C ASP A 294 8.40 24.44 -20.50
N THR A 295 7.07 24.29 -20.54
CA THR A 295 6.40 22.98 -20.54
C THR A 295 6.84 22.05 -21.67
N SER A 296 7.46 22.57 -22.74
CA SER A 296 8.05 21.76 -23.81
C SER A 296 9.25 20.91 -23.35
N ASN A 297 9.94 21.34 -22.28
CA ASN A 297 11.10 20.66 -21.69
C ASN A 297 10.76 19.70 -20.54
N MET A 298 9.48 19.63 -20.12
CA MET A 298 9.01 18.75 -19.05
C MET A 298 9.44 17.28 -19.24
N PHE A 299 9.56 16.86 -20.50
CA PHE A 299 9.88 15.48 -20.86
C PHE A 299 11.35 15.10 -20.69
N VAL A 300 12.27 16.07 -20.78
CA VAL A 300 13.68 15.85 -20.44
C VAL A 300 13.78 15.46 -18.96
N TRP A 301 13.06 16.18 -18.10
CA TRP A 301 12.97 15.92 -16.66
C TRP A 301 12.29 14.58 -16.35
N ILE A 302 11.22 14.24 -17.06
CA ILE A 302 10.57 12.92 -16.95
C ILE A 302 11.57 11.80 -17.29
N THR A 303 12.33 11.94 -18.37
CA THR A 303 13.29 10.93 -18.81
C THR A 303 14.42 10.72 -17.80
N GLN A 304 14.92 11.80 -17.18
CA GLN A 304 15.93 11.73 -16.11
C GLN A 304 15.41 10.95 -14.89
N HIS A 305 14.18 11.24 -14.45
CA HIS A 305 13.55 10.53 -13.34
C HIS A 305 13.31 9.05 -13.67
N ILE A 306 12.89 8.76 -14.91
CA ILE A 306 12.64 7.40 -15.39
C ILE A 306 13.92 6.55 -15.36
N LEU A 307 15.07 7.09 -15.79
CA LEU A 307 16.32 6.34 -15.87
C LEU A 307 16.78 5.84 -14.49
N THR A 308 16.56 6.66 -13.45
CA THR A 308 16.93 6.33 -12.06
C THR A 308 15.85 5.55 -11.31
N SER A 309 14.63 5.47 -11.85
CA SER A 309 13.46 4.88 -11.20
C SER A 309 13.67 3.43 -10.75
N PRO A 310 14.19 2.49 -11.57
CA PRO A 310 14.34 1.10 -11.14
C PRO A 310 15.20 0.96 -9.88
N VAL A 311 16.35 1.63 -9.84
CA VAL A 311 17.28 1.60 -8.70
C VAL A 311 16.65 2.25 -7.46
N LYS A 312 15.99 3.39 -7.66
CA LYS A 312 15.31 4.14 -6.59
C LYS A 312 14.17 3.33 -5.96
N ILE A 313 13.39 2.59 -6.75
CA ILE A 313 12.31 1.72 -6.22
C ILE A 313 12.93 0.63 -5.34
N TRP A 314 14.00 -0.03 -5.77
CA TRP A 314 14.68 -1.05 -4.97
C TRP A 314 15.20 -0.51 -3.64
N PHE A 315 15.88 0.63 -3.69
CA PHE A 315 16.36 1.30 -2.48
C PHE A 315 15.20 1.62 -1.52
N ASN A 316 14.12 2.21 -2.04
CA ASN A 316 12.92 2.54 -1.25
C ASN A 316 12.31 1.29 -0.60
N VAL A 317 12.15 0.19 -1.34
CA VAL A 317 11.56 -1.04 -0.81
C VAL A 317 12.35 -1.56 0.39
N PHE A 318 13.68 -1.63 0.27
CA PHE A 318 14.52 -2.13 1.36
C PHE A 318 14.46 -1.22 2.59
N VAL A 319 14.64 0.09 2.40
CA VAL A 319 14.67 1.03 3.53
C VAL A 319 13.31 1.08 4.24
N ILE A 320 12.21 1.10 3.49
CA ILE A 320 10.87 1.10 4.07
C ILE A 320 10.61 -0.21 4.81
N TYR A 321 10.99 -1.35 4.24
CA TYR A 321 10.80 -2.65 4.91
C TYR A 321 11.55 -2.73 6.24
N TYR A 322 12.83 -2.38 6.28
CA TYR A 322 13.60 -2.41 7.52
C TYR A 322 13.05 -1.43 8.56
N SER A 323 12.77 -0.21 8.14
CA SER A 323 12.21 0.83 9.02
C SER A 323 10.85 0.41 9.57
N TYR A 324 9.96 -0.11 8.73
CA TYR A 324 8.67 -0.66 9.15
C TYR A 324 8.86 -1.80 10.16
N SER A 325 9.82 -2.71 9.94
CA SER A 325 10.03 -3.85 10.84
C SER A 325 10.41 -3.42 12.26
N ILE A 326 11.09 -2.27 12.41
CA ILE A 326 11.45 -1.67 13.69
C ILE A 326 10.24 -0.93 14.29
N ILE A 327 9.65 -0.01 13.52
CA ILE A 327 8.59 0.88 13.99
C ILE A 327 7.32 0.11 14.35
N SER A 328 6.91 -0.86 13.52
CA SER A 328 5.71 -1.66 13.76
C SER A 328 5.80 -2.48 15.05
N ARG A 329 6.99 -2.97 15.40
CA ARG A 329 7.24 -3.65 16.68
C ARG A 329 7.09 -2.68 17.86
N LEU A 330 7.57 -1.44 17.75
CA LEU A 330 7.43 -0.44 18.81
C LEU A 330 5.98 0.00 19.03
N ILE A 331 5.20 0.12 17.95
CA ILE A 331 3.78 0.47 18.02
C ILE A 331 2.95 -0.66 18.65
N THR A 332 3.30 -1.91 18.38
CA THR A 332 2.58 -3.08 18.91
C THR A 332 3.07 -3.52 20.30
N LYS A 333 4.30 -3.16 20.69
CA LYS A 333 4.86 -3.44 22.03
C LYS A 333 3.94 -2.87 23.12
N GLY A 334 3.51 -3.69 24.07
CA GLY A 334 2.62 -3.27 25.16
C GLY A 334 1.11 -3.22 24.86
N GLN A 335 0.64 -3.58 23.65
CA GLN A 335 -0.81 -3.75 23.42
C GLN A 335 -1.42 -4.92 24.22
N ASN A 336 -0.58 -5.86 24.68
CA ASN A 336 -0.96 -6.96 25.57
C ASN A 336 -0.77 -6.63 27.06
N LEU A 337 -0.22 -5.45 27.39
CA LEU A 337 -0.09 -4.93 28.75
C LEU A 337 -1.26 -3.99 29.02
N SER A 338 -2.49 -4.51 28.95
CA SER A 338 -3.63 -3.82 29.55
C SER A 338 -3.48 -4.01 31.06
N TYR A 339 -3.21 -2.93 31.79
CA TYR A 339 -3.58 -2.84 33.20
C TYR A 339 -5.10 -2.71 33.32
#